data_AF-A0A7S2Q7R5-F1
#
_entry.id   AF-A0A7S2Q7R5-F1
#
_cell.length_a   1.000
_cell.length_b   1.000
_cell.length_c   1.000
_cell.angle_alpha   90.00
_cell.angle_beta   90.00
_cell.angle_gamma   90.00
#
_symmetry.space_group_name_H-M   'P 1'
#
loop_
_entity.id
_entity.type
_entity.pdbx_description
1 polymer ?
#
loop_
_entity_poly.entity_id
_entity_poly.type
_entity_poly.pdbx_seq_one_letter_code
_entity_poly.pdbx_strand_id
1 'polypeptide(L)'
;MPAGPPPAQVASQLACVRWLVVVMLLLAGARVILGDSLLSVSSDLVSALAGVMLFLDDDVLGCFARCLANATAGCCGSGGVACLAPFTIMSALNGFGGIFRIVTLGMMYHKVCLGDDGAKALQREGARPAETGMHDELRMLGALLTNATAQGAQEPAGLGKPPWSDREVHQYCSLAAALIGVLASQSLVQFAAAHMGFGALKTLQSLLSQQAGAEFGAPPWGYAAESAAIEQANETALRQALEMSRLEAL
;
A
#
# COMPACT_ATOMS: atom_id res chain seq x y z
N MET A 1 -10.73 11.37 17.35
CA MET A 1 -10.20 12.71 16.97
C MET A 1 -11.34 13.71 17.01
N PRO A 2 -11.09 14.99 17.34
CA PRO A 2 -12.15 15.98 17.51
C PRO A 2 -12.94 16.18 16.21
N ALA A 3 -14.25 16.37 16.33
CA ALA A 3 -15.12 16.77 15.23
C ALA A 3 -14.85 18.25 14.91
N GLY A 4 -14.02 18.51 13.91
CA GLY A 4 -13.73 19.87 13.45
C GLY A 4 -12.88 19.85 12.19
N PRO A 5 -13.01 20.87 11.31
CA PRO A 5 -12.21 20.94 10.10
C PRO A 5 -10.71 21.05 10.46
N PRO A 6 -9.82 20.35 9.74
CA PRO A 6 -8.39 20.43 9.99
C PRO A 6 -7.88 21.86 9.78
N PRO A 7 -6.81 22.29 10.47
CA PRO A 7 -6.18 23.59 10.24
C PRO A 7 -5.88 23.80 8.76
N ALA A 8 -6.04 25.03 8.26
CA ALA A 8 -5.85 25.34 6.84
C ALA A 8 -4.48 24.89 6.28
N GLN A 9 -3.44 24.91 7.11
CA GLN A 9 -2.09 24.43 6.77
C GLN A 9 -2.04 22.92 6.50
N VAL A 10 -2.82 22.14 7.24
CA VAL A 10 -2.92 20.68 7.08
C VAL A 10 -3.88 20.33 5.94
N ALA A 11 -4.95 21.12 5.78
CA ALA A 11 -5.94 20.93 4.73
C ALA A 11 -5.32 20.98 3.31
N SER A 12 -4.37 21.89 3.06
CA SER A 12 -3.69 22.00 1.76
C SER A 12 -2.83 20.76 1.45
N GLN A 13 -2.14 20.21 2.46
CA GLN A 13 -1.35 18.99 2.31
C GLN A 13 -2.25 17.77 2.08
N LEU A 14 -3.34 17.67 2.85
CA LEU A 14 -4.36 16.63 2.70
C LEU A 14 -5.02 16.66 1.31
N ALA A 15 -5.25 17.83 0.72
CA ALA A 15 -5.80 17.93 -0.63
C ALA A 15 -4.90 17.29 -1.69
N CYS A 16 -3.58 17.37 -1.52
CA CYS A 16 -2.63 16.68 -2.40
C CYS A 16 -2.64 15.16 -2.16
N VAL A 17 -2.64 14.74 -0.88
CA VAL A 17 -2.73 13.33 -0.50
C VAL A 17 -3.99 12.67 -1.08
N ARG A 18 -5.12 13.38 -1.13
CA ARG A 18 -6.37 12.89 -1.73
C ARG A 18 -6.17 12.42 -3.17
N TRP A 19 -5.52 13.23 -3.99
CA TRP A 19 -5.25 12.87 -5.39
C TRP A 19 -4.24 11.73 -5.51
N LEU A 20 -3.24 11.68 -4.63
CA LEU A 20 -2.30 10.56 -4.58
C LEU A 20 -3.01 9.24 -4.27
N VAL A 21 -3.95 9.22 -3.32
CA VAL A 21 -4.75 8.02 -3.00
C VAL A 21 -5.56 7.54 -4.21
N VAL A 22 -6.18 8.45 -4.97
CA VAL A 22 -6.89 8.11 -6.21
C VAL A 22 -5.94 7.49 -7.23
N VAL A 23 -4.76 8.08 -7.43
CA VAL A 23 -3.74 7.54 -8.34
C VAL A 23 -3.26 6.16 -7.88
N MET A 24 -3.06 5.94 -6.57
CA MET A 24 -2.68 4.63 -6.01
C MET A 24 -3.72 3.55 -6.31
N LEU A 25 -5.03 3.87 -6.20
CA LEU A 25 -6.10 2.94 -6.54
C LEU A 25 -6.11 2.58 -8.04
N LEU A 26 -5.90 3.57 -8.92
CA LEU A 26 -5.84 3.35 -10.36
C LEU A 26 -4.63 2.48 -10.74
N LEU A 27 -3.46 2.75 -10.17
CA LEU A 27 -2.25 1.97 -10.40
C LEU A 27 -2.37 0.55 -9.84
N ALA A 28 -3.01 0.37 -8.68
CA ALA A 28 -3.32 -0.96 -8.15
C ALA A 28 -4.23 -1.74 -9.11
N GLY A 29 -5.28 -1.10 -9.66
CA GLY A 29 -6.13 -1.70 -10.69
C GLY A 29 -5.37 -2.06 -11.97
N ALA A 30 -4.49 -1.18 -12.45
CA ALA A 30 -3.64 -1.44 -13.61
C ALA A 30 -2.73 -2.67 -13.39
N ARG A 31 -2.18 -2.84 -12.18
CA ARG A 31 -1.38 -4.03 -11.81
C ARG A 31 -2.19 -5.32 -11.88
N VAL A 32 -3.45 -5.31 -11.44
CA VAL A 32 -4.35 -6.48 -11.58
C VAL A 32 -4.55 -6.84 -13.05
N ILE A 33 -4.79 -5.84 -13.91
CA ILE A 33 -4.99 -6.04 -15.36
C ILE A 33 -3.73 -6.59 -16.03
N LEU A 34 -2.54 -6.14 -15.59
CA LEU A 34 -1.26 -6.62 -16.09
C LEU A 34 -0.86 -8.01 -15.54
N GLY A 35 -1.72 -8.66 -14.77
CA GLY A 35 -1.49 -10.02 -14.25
C GLY A 35 -0.49 -10.07 -13.09
N ASP A 36 -0.34 -8.99 -12.34
CA ASP A 36 0.53 -8.99 -11.15
C ASP A 36 -0.04 -9.87 -10.02
N SER A 37 0.82 -10.28 -9.08
CA SER A 37 0.41 -11.16 -7.99
C SER A 37 -0.59 -10.47 -7.05
N LEU A 38 -1.73 -11.13 -6.79
CA LEU A 38 -2.79 -10.60 -5.92
C LEU A 38 -2.26 -10.26 -4.52
N LEU A 39 -1.31 -11.02 -4.00
CA LEU A 39 -0.66 -10.73 -2.71
C LEU A 39 0.06 -9.38 -2.72
N SER A 40 0.83 -9.08 -3.76
CA SER A 40 1.53 -7.79 -3.83
C SER A 40 0.60 -6.63 -4.15
N VAL A 41 -0.50 -6.86 -4.89
CA VAL A 41 -1.53 -5.84 -5.09
C VAL A 41 -2.29 -5.59 -3.78
N SER A 42 -2.50 -6.62 -2.95
CA SER A 42 -3.25 -6.48 -1.70
C SER A 42 -2.57 -5.54 -0.71
N SER A 43 -1.24 -5.54 -0.61
CA SER A 43 -0.52 -4.63 0.29
C SER A 43 -0.68 -3.17 -0.12
N ASP A 44 -0.62 -2.90 -1.42
CA ASP A 44 -0.89 -1.58 -1.99
C ASP A 44 -2.33 -1.15 -1.78
N LEU A 45 -3.26 -2.08 -1.97
CA LEU A 45 -4.68 -1.83 -1.78
C LEU A 45 -4.96 -1.49 -0.31
N VAL A 46 -4.40 -2.21 0.65
CA VAL A 46 -4.57 -1.89 2.08
C VAL A 46 -4.06 -0.47 2.41
N SER A 47 -2.90 -0.07 1.85
CA SER A 47 -2.39 1.29 2.00
C SER A 47 -3.32 2.32 1.36
N ALA A 48 -3.81 2.09 0.13
CA ALA A 48 -4.77 2.97 -0.53
C ALA A 48 -6.09 3.07 0.23
N LEU A 49 -6.60 1.96 0.78
CA LEU A 49 -7.81 1.88 1.60
C LEU A 49 -7.65 2.65 2.92
N ALA A 50 -6.49 2.57 3.57
CA ALA A 50 -6.17 3.42 4.72
C ALA A 50 -6.18 4.91 4.34
N GLY A 51 -5.68 5.23 3.14
CA GLY A 51 -5.76 6.56 2.56
C GLY A 51 -7.19 7.01 2.25
N VAL A 52 -8.07 6.11 1.81
CA VAL A 52 -9.50 6.41 1.62
C VAL A 52 -10.17 6.73 2.96
N MET A 53 -9.87 5.97 4.01
CA MET A 53 -10.42 6.20 5.36
C MET A 53 -10.01 7.53 5.97
N LEU A 54 -8.86 8.08 5.57
CA LEU A 54 -8.42 9.42 5.94
C LEU A 54 -9.40 10.51 5.47
N PHE A 55 -10.16 10.26 4.39
CA PHE A 55 -11.08 11.20 3.74
C PHE A 55 -12.56 10.80 3.90
N LEU A 56 -12.95 10.24 5.06
CA LEU A 56 -14.33 9.82 5.34
C LEU A 56 -15.38 10.93 5.10
N ASP A 57 -14.99 12.18 5.39
CA ASP A 57 -15.84 13.36 5.28
C ASP A 57 -15.70 14.13 3.95
N ASP A 58 -14.91 13.63 3.00
CA ASP A 58 -14.71 14.28 1.69
C ASP A 58 -15.86 13.97 0.72
N ASP A 59 -16.27 14.95 -0.10
CA ASP A 59 -17.37 14.78 -1.05
C ASP A 59 -17.06 13.74 -2.15
N VAL A 60 -15.79 13.55 -2.51
CA VAL A 60 -15.37 12.67 -3.61
C VAL A 60 -15.18 11.24 -3.10
N LEU A 61 -14.45 11.07 -2.00
CA LEU A 61 -14.10 9.75 -1.46
C LEU A 61 -15.07 9.26 -0.37
N GLY A 62 -15.90 10.13 0.19
CA GLY A 62 -16.70 9.84 1.38
C GLY A 62 -17.71 8.72 1.20
N CYS A 63 -18.34 8.59 0.01
CA CYS A 63 -19.24 7.47 -0.26
C CYS A 63 -18.50 6.13 -0.20
N PHE A 64 -17.35 6.05 -0.85
CA PHE A 64 -16.52 4.85 -0.85
C PHE A 64 -15.95 4.56 0.54
N ALA A 65 -15.50 5.59 1.25
CA ALA A 65 -14.97 5.48 2.61
C ALA A 65 -16.03 4.99 3.60
N ARG A 66 -17.28 5.48 3.54
CA ARG A 66 -18.39 5.02 4.40
C ARG A 66 -18.78 3.57 4.12
N CYS A 67 -18.87 3.20 2.84
CA CYS A 67 -19.12 1.80 2.45
C CYS A 67 -18.02 0.88 3.00
N LEU A 68 -16.76 1.30 2.88
CA LEU A 68 -15.62 0.56 3.38
C LEU A 68 -15.58 0.51 4.91
N ALA A 69 -15.97 1.58 5.60
CA ALA A 69 -16.00 1.64 7.07
C ALA A 69 -17.04 0.66 7.62
N ASN A 70 -18.20 0.58 6.95
CA ASN A 70 -19.24 -0.41 7.25
C ASN A 70 -18.76 -1.84 6.95
N ALA A 71 -18.04 -2.05 5.85
CA ALA A 71 -17.53 -3.36 5.47
C ALA A 71 -16.41 -3.89 6.40
N THR A 72 -15.60 -2.97 6.95
CA THR A 72 -14.46 -3.31 7.81
C THR A 72 -14.81 -3.34 9.30
N ALA A 73 -16.09 -3.29 9.65
CA ALA A 73 -16.59 -3.27 11.03
C ALA A 73 -15.88 -2.23 11.94
N GLY A 74 -15.43 -1.11 11.36
CA GLY A 74 -14.73 -0.06 12.10
C GLY A 74 -13.28 -0.39 12.48
N CYS A 75 -12.59 -1.29 11.77
CA CYS A 75 -11.15 -1.56 12.02
C CYS A 75 -10.26 -0.30 12.00
N CYS A 76 -10.67 0.77 11.31
CA CYS A 76 -9.98 2.05 11.27
C CYS A 76 -10.57 3.12 12.22
N GLY A 77 -11.36 2.70 13.21
CA GLY A 77 -12.04 3.59 14.15
C GLY A 77 -12.99 4.54 13.43
N SER A 78 -13.09 5.79 13.91
CA SER A 78 -13.92 6.84 13.30
C SER A 78 -13.32 7.44 12.02
N GLY A 79 -12.23 6.87 11.46
CA GLY A 79 -11.55 7.41 10.29
C GLY A 79 -10.82 8.74 10.54
N GLY A 80 -10.57 9.47 9.46
CA GLY A 80 -9.95 10.80 9.50
C GLY A 80 -8.45 10.76 9.77
N VAL A 81 -7.93 11.79 10.43
CA VAL A 81 -6.48 11.98 10.64
C VAL A 81 -5.85 10.86 11.49
N ALA A 82 -6.63 10.05 12.20
CA ALA A 82 -6.14 8.85 12.89
C ALA A 82 -5.57 7.80 11.90
N CYS A 83 -6.10 7.77 10.67
CA CYS A 83 -5.59 6.92 9.60
C CYS A 83 -4.31 7.46 8.95
N LEU A 84 -3.90 8.71 9.23
CA LEU A 84 -2.75 9.35 8.59
C LEU A 84 -1.43 8.64 8.91
N ALA A 85 -1.22 8.26 10.17
CA ALA A 85 -0.02 7.55 10.60
C ALA A 85 0.10 6.16 9.97
N PRO A 86 -0.89 5.25 10.09
CA PRO A 86 -0.81 3.93 9.45
C PRO A 86 -0.73 4.03 7.92
N PHE A 87 -1.44 4.99 7.30
CA PHE A 87 -1.32 5.28 5.87
C PHE A 87 0.11 5.64 5.47
N THR A 88 0.73 6.56 6.21
CA THR A 88 2.10 7.05 5.92
C THR A 88 3.12 5.92 6.04
N ILE A 89 3.03 5.13 7.12
CA ILE A 89 3.95 4.01 7.37
C ILE A 89 3.78 2.93 6.28
N MET A 90 2.54 2.53 5.98
CA MET A 90 2.29 1.51 4.96
C MET A 90 2.68 1.98 3.56
N SER A 91 2.45 3.25 3.23
CA SER A 91 2.88 3.82 1.95
C SER A 91 4.40 3.80 1.82
N ALA A 92 5.14 4.15 2.88
CA ALA A 92 6.59 4.08 2.87
C ALA A 92 7.09 2.63 2.66
N LEU A 93 6.55 1.68 3.43
CA LEU A 93 6.93 0.26 3.33
C LEU A 93 6.63 -0.33 1.96
N ASN A 94 5.44 -0.07 1.41
CA ASN A 94 5.09 -0.51 0.07
C ASN A 94 5.99 0.15 -0.99
N GLY A 95 6.37 1.42 -0.81
CA GLY A 95 7.26 2.13 -1.72
C GLY A 95 8.61 1.45 -1.83
N PHE A 96 9.19 1.09 -0.68
CA PHE A 96 10.43 0.30 -0.61
C PHE A 96 10.27 -1.10 -1.22
N GLY A 97 9.18 -1.81 -0.88
CA GLY A 97 8.88 -3.11 -1.47
C GLY A 97 8.79 -3.05 -3.00
N GLY A 98 8.18 -2.00 -3.55
CA GLY A 98 8.10 -1.76 -4.98
C GLY A 98 9.47 -1.57 -5.64
N ILE A 99 10.40 -0.84 -5.01
CA ILE A 99 11.79 -0.70 -5.53
C ILE A 99 12.46 -2.06 -5.67
N PHE A 100 12.41 -2.90 -4.62
CA PHE A 100 13.01 -4.24 -4.68
C PHE A 100 12.41 -5.09 -5.80
N ARG A 101 11.09 -5.01 -6.00
CA ARG A 101 10.42 -5.73 -7.10
C ARG A 101 10.85 -5.20 -8.47
N ILE A 102 10.96 -3.89 -8.65
CA ILE A 102 11.44 -3.28 -9.89
C ILE A 102 12.85 -3.77 -10.24
N VAL A 103 13.76 -3.81 -9.27
CA VAL A 103 15.13 -4.30 -9.48
C VAL A 103 15.12 -5.77 -9.89
N THR A 104 14.36 -6.61 -9.19
CA THR A 104 14.24 -8.05 -9.51
C THR A 104 13.65 -8.29 -10.90
N LEU A 105 12.54 -7.62 -11.24
CA LEU A 105 11.92 -7.68 -12.57
C LEU A 105 12.84 -7.12 -13.64
N GLY A 106 13.56 -6.03 -13.36
CA GLY A 106 14.51 -5.41 -14.28
C GLY A 106 15.69 -6.33 -14.62
N MET A 107 16.23 -7.06 -13.63
CA MET A 107 17.28 -8.05 -13.87
C MET A 107 16.78 -9.21 -14.74
N MET A 108 15.55 -9.70 -14.49
CA MET A 108 14.92 -10.74 -15.29
C MET A 108 14.66 -10.25 -16.72
N TYR A 109 14.09 -9.05 -16.87
CA TYR A 109 13.85 -8.41 -18.15
C TYR A 109 15.16 -8.25 -18.94
N HIS A 110 16.22 -7.77 -18.31
CA HIS A 110 17.52 -7.62 -18.97
C HIS A 110 18.06 -8.97 -19.46
N LYS A 111 18.01 -10.02 -18.64
CA LYS A 111 18.49 -11.36 -19.04
C LYS A 111 17.70 -11.96 -20.20
N VAL A 112 16.37 -11.87 -20.15
CA VAL A 112 15.48 -12.52 -21.13
C VAL A 112 15.35 -11.70 -22.41
N CYS A 113 15.17 -10.39 -22.29
CA CYS A 113 14.81 -9.52 -23.41
C CYS A 113 16.01 -8.79 -24.03
N LEU A 114 17.06 -8.52 -23.25
CA LEU A 114 18.23 -7.73 -23.71
C LEU A 114 19.53 -8.54 -23.76
N GLY A 115 19.56 -9.76 -23.22
CA GLY A 115 20.74 -10.60 -23.20
C GLY A 115 21.17 -11.06 -24.59
N ASP A 116 22.50 -11.19 -24.80
CA ASP A 116 23.13 -11.58 -26.07
C ASP A 116 22.59 -12.91 -26.66
N ASP A 117 22.00 -13.76 -25.82
CA ASP A 117 21.42 -15.04 -26.25
C ASP A 117 20.04 -14.90 -26.92
N GLY A 118 19.28 -13.83 -26.63
CA GLY A 118 18.02 -13.53 -27.31
C GLY A 118 18.26 -13.04 -28.74
N ALA A 119 19.26 -12.17 -28.91
CA ALA A 119 19.70 -11.72 -30.24
C ALA A 119 20.25 -12.88 -31.10
N LYS A 120 20.97 -13.82 -30.48
CA LYS A 120 21.49 -15.02 -31.17
C LYS A 120 20.41 -16.08 -31.46
N ALA A 121 19.33 -16.15 -30.66
CA ALA A 121 18.19 -17.04 -30.89
C ALA A 121 17.34 -16.58 -32.08
N LEU A 122 17.01 -15.27 -32.13
CA LEU A 122 16.31 -14.63 -33.26
C LEU A 122 17.06 -14.77 -34.59
N GLN A 123 18.40 -14.85 -34.56
CA GLN A 123 19.20 -15.05 -35.75
C GLN A 123 19.23 -16.51 -36.27
N ARG A 124 18.80 -17.50 -35.47
CA ARG A 124 18.88 -18.92 -35.84
C ARG A 124 17.55 -19.53 -36.30
N GLU A 125 16.41 -18.99 -35.91
CA GLU A 125 15.07 -19.57 -36.18
C GLU A 125 14.35 -19.00 -37.42
N GLY A 126 15.03 -19.00 -38.56
CA GLY A 126 14.37 -18.92 -39.87
C GLY A 126 13.48 -20.13 -40.23
N ALA A 127 12.90 -20.85 -39.27
CA ALA A 127 12.21 -22.12 -39.51
C ALA A 127 10.98 -22.38 -38.59
N ARG A 128 9.80 -22.01 -39.13
CA ARG A 128 8.40 -22.46 -38.88
C ARG A 128 7.82 -22.49 -37.44
N PRO A 129 6.61 -21.91 -37.23
CA PRO A 129 5.93 -21.97 -35.94
C PRO A 129 5.02 -23.21 -35.80
N ALA A 130 4.92 -23.71 -34.56
CA ALA A 130 3.86 -24.61 -34.10
C ALA A 130 3.01 -23.86 -33.05
N GLU A 131 1.69 -23.92 -33.18
CA GLU A 131 0.73 -23.27 -32.30
C GLU A 131 0.48 -24.10 -31.03
N THR A 132 0.67 -23.52 -29.85
CA THR A 132 0.10 -24.02 -28.59
C THR A 132 -0.46 -22.86 -27.74
N GLY A 133 -1.50 -23.16 -26.96
CA GLY A 133 -2.44 -22.18 -26.42
C GLY A 133 -1.94 -21.33 -25.23
N MET A 134 -2.17 -20.02 -25.36
CA MET A 134 -1.79 -18.89 -24.50
C MET A 134 -2.28 -18.94 -23.03
N HIS A 135 -3.25 -19.80 -22.68
CA HIS A 135 -3.91 -19.75 -21.36
C HIS A 135 -3.19 -20.54 -20.26
N ASP A 136 -2.46 -21.60 -20.60
CA ASP A 136 -1.69 -22.38 -19.61
C ASP A 136 -0.32 -21.76 -19.30
N GLU A 137 0.23 -20.97 -20.22
CA GLU A 137 1.50 -20.27 -20.01
C GLU A 137 1.42 -19.15 -18.97
N LEU A 138 0.32 -18.39 -18.93
CA LEU A 138 0.11 -17.32 -17.94
C LEU A 138 0.05 -17.87 -16.50
N ARG A 139 -0.47 -19.09 -16.31
CA ARG A 139 -0.43 -19.78 -15.00
C ARG A 139 0.97 -20.24 -14.63
N MET A 140 1.74 -20.74 -15.61
CA MET A 140 3.12 -21.15 -15.39
C MET A 140 4.02 -19.94 -15.06
N LEU A 141 3.79 -18.78 -15.68
CA LEU A 141 4.48 -17.53 -15.34
C LEU A 141 4.18 -17.04 -13.92
N GLY A 142 2.91 -17.10 -13.52
CA GLY A 142 2.52 -16.77 -12.14
C GLY A 142 3.24 -17.66 -11.12
N ALA A 143 3.35 -18.97 -11.41
CA ALA A 143 4.05 -19.95 -10.58
C ALA A 143 5.57 -19.76 -10.60
N LEU A 144 6.18 -19.43 -11.74
CA LEU A 144 7.62 -19.15 -11.84
C LEU A 144 8.00 -17.86 -11.13
N LEU A 145 7.19 -16.80 -11.23
CA LEU A 145 7.42 -15.55 -10.50
C LEU A 145 7.26 -15.71 -8.98
N THR A 146 6.31 -16.55 -8.53
CA THR A 146 6.14 -16.84 -7.09
C THR A 146 7.21 -17.80 -6.56
N ASN A 147 7.63 -18.81 -7.32
CA ASN A 147 8.69 -19.73 -6.91
C ASN A 147 10.09 -19.11 -7.00
N ALA A 148 10.38 -18.26 -7.99
CA ALA A 148 11.66 -17.55 -8.10
C ALA A 148 11.91 -16.59 -6.93
N THR A 149 10.84 -16.10 -6.28
CA THR A 149 10.96 -15.32 -5.03
C THR A 149 11.08 -16.18 -3.77
N ALA A 150 10.63 -17.44 -3.79
CA ALA A 150 10.62 -18.33 -2.63
C ALA A 150 11.85 -19.25 -2.55
N GLN A 151 12.50 -19.53 -3.69
CA GLN A 151 13.70 -20.35 -3.76
C GLN A 151 14.80 -19.53 -4.40
N GLY A 152 15.79 -19.12 -3.61
CA GLY A 152 16.98 -18.43 -4.10
C GLY A 152 17.58 -19.19 -5.28
N ALA A 153 17.56 -18.54 -6.45
CA ALA A 153 18.20 -18.85 -7.73
C ALA A 153 19.15 -20.07 -7.74
N GLN A 154 18.61 -21.27 -7.65
CA GLN A 154 19.33 -22.48 -8.03
C GLN A 154 18.76 -22.89 -9.37
N GLU A 155 19.45 -22.49 -10.44
CA GLU A 155 19.15 -22.95 -11.80
C GLU A 155 19.08 -24.49 -11.77
N PRO A 156 17.92 -25.11 -12.08
CA PRO A 156 17.88 -26.53 -12.30
C PRO A 156 18.73 -26.80 -13.55
N ALA A 157 19.99 -27.19 -13.31
CA ALA A 157 20.94 -27.53 -14.35
C ALA A 157 20.34 -28.65 -15.21
N GLY A 158 19.79 -28.29 -16.37
CA GLY A 158 19.23 -29.27 -17.31
C GLY A 158 17.84 -28.98 -17.88
N LEU A 159 17.11 -27.93 -17.46
CA LEU A 159 15.94 -27.52 -18.23
C LEU A 159 16.39 -26.79 -19.51
N GLY A 160 16.23 -27.46 -20.65
CA GLY A 160 16.44 -26.85 -21.97
C GLY A 160 15.62 -25.56 -22.12
N LYS A 161 16.11 -24.65 -22.97
CA LYS A 161 15.42 -23.38 -23.26
C LYS A 161 13.93 -23.66 -23.57
N PRO A 162 12.99 -22.92 -22.93
CA PRO A 162 11.58 -23.09 -23.25
C PRO A 162 11.36 -22.80 -24.75
N PRO A 163 10.53 -23.60 -25.45
CA PRO A 163 10.28 -23.45 -26.87
C PRO A 163 9.28 -22.32 -27.12
N TRP A 164 9.66 -21.09 -26.79
CA TRP A 164 8.82 -19.92 -27.02
C TRP A 164 9.05 -19.39 -28.44
N SER A 165 7.96 -19.09 -29.14
CA SER A 165 8.01 -18.40 -30.42
C SER A 165 8.48 -16.94 -30.23
N ASP A 166 9.15 -16.37 -31.25
CA ASP A 166 9.60 -14.96 -31.22
C ASP A 166 8.47 -13.97 -30.87
N ARG A 167 7.24 -14.28 -31.29
CA ARG A 167 6.05 -13.47 -31.00
C ARG A 167 5.71 -13.47 -29.52
N GLU A 168 5.80 -14.61 -28.87
CA GLU A 168 5.56 -14.76 -27.42
C GLU A 168 6.63 -14.00 -26.64
N VAL A 169 7.91 -14.12 -27.01
CA VAL A 169 9.00 -13.38 -26.36
C VAL A 169 8.75 -11.87 -26.43
N HIS A 170 8.38 -11.33 -27.59
CA HIS A 170 8.10 -9.90 -27.72
C HIS A 170 6.91 -9.45 -26.87
N GLN A 171 5.83 -10.24 -26.83
CA GLN A 171 4.68 -9.97 -25.97
C GLN A 171 5.07 -9.97 -24.49
N TYR A 172 5.82 -10.97 -24.03
CA TYR A 172 6.32 -11.04 -22.65
C TYR A 172 7.20 -9.84 -22.28
N CYS A 173 8.14 -9.47 -23.16
CA CYS A 173 8.99 -8.31 -22.93
C CYS A 173 8.17 -7.01 -22.85
N SER A 174 7.19 -6.82 -23.73
CA SER A 174 6.32 -5.63 -23.69
C SER A 174 5.49 -5.55 -22.40
N LEU A 175 4.95 -6.68 -21.95
CA LEU A 175 4.16 -6.78 -20.72
C LEU A 175 5.03 -6.53 -19.48
N ALA A 176 6.23 -7.12 -19.44
CA ALA A 176 7.19 -6.92 -18.37
C ALA A 176 7.64 -5.45 -18.28
N ALA A 177 7.93 -4.81 -19.41
CA ALA A 177 8.29 -3.39 -19.46
C ALA A 177 7.13 -2.50 -18.95
N ALA A 178 5.89 -2.79 -19.37
CA ALA A 178 4.72 -2.07 -18.89
C ALA A 178 4.52 -2.23 -17.37
N LEU A 179 4.67 -3.46 -16.85
CA LEU A 179 4.56 -3.74 -15.42
C LEU A 179 5.65 -3.03 -14.62
N ILE A 180 6.91 -3.02 -15.10
CA ILE A 180 8.00 -2.26 -14.48
C ILE A 180 7.66 -0.77 -14.43
N GLY A 181 7.13 -0.19 -15.51
CA GLY A 181 6.71 1.20 -15.55
C GLY A 181 5.60 1.54 -14.55
N VAL A 182 4.60 0.67 -14.43
CA VAL A 182 3.51 0.83 -13.45
C VAL A 182 4.03 0.70 -12.02
N LEU A 183 4.90 -0.28 -11.73
CA LEU A 183 5.52 -0.44 -10.42
C LEU A 183 6.38 0.78 -10.03
N ALA A 184 7.16 1.32 -10.97
CA ALA A 184 7.96 2.51 -10.74
C ALA A 184 7.08 3.72 -10.42
N SER A 185 6.01 3.91 -11.19
CA SER A 185 5.02 4.98 -10.94
C SER A 185 4.36 4.82 -9.57
N GLN A 186 3.99 3.59 -9.21
CA GLN A 186 3.37 3.28 -7.92
C GLN A 186 4.31 3.56 -6.74
N SER A 187 5.58 3.13 -6.82
CA SER A 187 6.60 3.44 -5.80
C SER A 187 6.77 4.95 -5.63
N LEU A 188 6.86 5.71 -6.73
CA LEU A 188 6.98 7.17 -6.66
C LEU A 188 5.77 7.82 -5.98
N VAL A 189 4.55 7.41 -6.35
CA VAL A 189 3.32 7.92 -5.74
C VAL A 189 3.25 7.58 -4.26
N GLN A 190 3.67 6.38 -3.87
CA GLN A 190 3.70 5.95 -2.47
C GLN A 190 4.74 6.71 -1.63
N PHE A 191 5.94 6.98 -2.17
CA PHE A 191 6.90 7.84 -1.49
C PHE A 191 6.42 9.29 -1.38
N ALA A 192 5.78 9.82 -2.42
CA ALA A 192 5.18 11.15 -2.37
C ALA A 192 4.07 11.21 -1.30
N ALA A 193 3.21 10.19 -1.24
CA ALA A 193 2.16 10.08 -0.23
C ALA A 193 2.74 9.99 1.19
N ALA A 194 3.76 9.17 1.40
CA ALA A 194 4.44 9.05 2.68
C ALA A 194 5.13 10.36 3.09
N HIS A 195 5.82 11.03 2.17
CA HIS A 195 6.47 12.32 2.44
C HIS A 195 5.46 13.40 2.84
N MET A 196 4.35 13.51 2.10
CA MET A 196 3.27 14.46 2.40
C MET A 196 2.57 14.12 3.72
N GLY A 197 2.32 12.83 3.97
CA GLY A 197 1.73 12.36 5.23
C GLY A 197 2.61 12.65 6.44
N PHE A 198 3.93 12.45 6.32
CA PHE A 198 4.90 12.81 7.36
C PHE A 198 4.94 14.33 7.60
N GLY A 199 4.89 15.13 6.53
CA GLY A 199 4.75 16.59 6.63
C GLY A 199 3.52 17.00 7.44
N ALA A 200 2.36 16.40 7.15
CA ALA A 200 1.11 16.68 7.83
C ALA A 200 1.17 16.26 9.31
N LEU A 201 1.74 15.09 9.61
CA LEU A 201 1.98 14.63 10.99
C LEU A 201 2.88 15.59 11.76
N LYS A 202 3.96 16.07 11.16
CA LYS A 202 4.88 17.04 11.78
C LYS A 202 4.20 18.38 12.06
N THR A 203 3.40 18.88 11.11
CA THR A 203 2.61 20.11 11.32
C THR A 203 1.61 19.92 12.46
N LEU A 204 0.87 18.80 12.49
CA LEU A 204 -0.05 18.50 13.59
C LEU A 204 0.67 18.43 14.94
N GLN A 205 1.81 17.74 15.00
CA GLN A 205 2.62 17.67 16.22
C GLN A 205 3.09 19.05 16.68
N SER A 206 3.49 19.93 15.75
CA SER A 206 3.92 21.29 16.09
C SER A 206 2.76 22.12 16.68
N LEU A 207 1.57 22.04 16.10
CA LEU A 207 0.37 22.74 16.60
C LEU A 207 -0.05 22.21 17.97
N LEU A 208 0.03 20.89 18.17
CA LEU A 208 -0.23 20.24 19.46
C LEU A 208 0.76 20.73 20.52
N SER A 209 2.05 20.80 20.18
CA SER A 209 3.09 21.23 21.12
C SER A 209 2.95 22.71 21.52
N GLN A 210 2.56 23.58 20.58
CA GLN A 210 2.32 25.00 20.86
C GLN A 210 1.17 25.21 21.83
N GLN A 211 0.10 24.41 21.72
CA GLN A 211 -1.04 24.54 22.61
C GLN A 211 -0.81 23.89 23.98
N ALA A 212 -0.04 22.81 24.06
CA ALA A 212 0.31 22.19 25.33
C ALA A 212 1.14 23.11 26.24
N GLY A 213 1.86 24.09 25.68
CA GLY A 213 2.61 25.10 26.45
C GLY A 213 1.76 26.31 26.90
N ALA A 214 0.56 26.49 26.36
CA ALA A 214 -0.33 27.61 26.66
C ALA A 214 -1.36 27.21 27.72
N GLU A 215 -0.90 27.12 28.98
CA GLU A 215 -1.66 26.72 30.17
C GLU A 215 -2.26 25.30 30.14
N PHE A 216 -2.30 24.66 31.30
CA PHE A 216 -2.85 23.31 31.54
C PHE A 216 -4.38 23.23 31.34
N GLY A 217 -4.94 23.89 30.33
CA GLY A 217 -6.25 23.58 29.79
C GLY A 217 -6.13 22.36 28.88
N ALA A 218 -6.99 21.37 29.08
CA ALA A 218 -7.03 20.14 28.29
C ALA A 218 -6.79 20.40 26.79
N PRO A 219 -6.00 19.56 26.10
CA PRO A 219 -5.71 19.76 24.68
C PRO A 219 -7.03 19.96 23.93
N PRO A 220 -7.23 21.08 23.20
CA PRO A 220 -8.49 21.33 22.49
C PRO A 220 -8.72 20.30 21.37
N TRP A 221 -7.72 19.47 21.08
CA TRP A 221 -7.79 18.32 20.20
C TRP A 221 -8.26 17.07 20.93
N GLY A 222 -9.48 17.14 21.44
CA GLY A 222 -10.28 16.07 22.01
C GLY A 222 -9.63 14.68 22.02
N TYR A 223 -9.06 14.33 23.16
CA TYR A 223 -9.61 13.19 23.88
C TYR A 223 -11.12 13.41 23.86
N ALA A 224 -11.86 12.65 23.04
CA ALA A 224 -13.30 12.89 22.91
C ALA A 224 -13.86 13.04 24.33
N ALA A 225 -14.65 14.06 24.63
CA ALA A 225 -15.17 14.23 25.99
C ALA A 225 -15.82 12.92 26.47
N GLU A 226 -16.37 12.14 25.53
CA GLU A 226 -16.84 10.78 25.70
C GLU A 226 -15.73 9.74 26.00
N SER A 227 -14.59 9.73 25.30
CA SER A 227 -13.47 8.84 25.63
C SER A 227 -12.77 9.21 26.94
N ALA A 228 -12.68 10.50 27.25
CA ALA A 228 -12.21 10.99 28.55
C ALA A 228 -13.20 10.62 29.66
N ALA A 229 -14.50 10.74 29.41
CA ALA A 229 -15.54 10.29 30.34
C ALA A 229 -15.54 8.77 30.53
N ILE A 230 -15.33 8.00 29.46
CA ILE A 230 -15.21 6.54 29.52
C ILE A 230 -13.94 6.14 30.28
N GLU A 231 -12.81 6.80 30.04
CA GLU A 231 -11.57 6.52 30.76
C GLU A 231 -11.69 6.91 32.23
N GLN A 232 -12.28 8.07 32.53
CA GLN A 232 -12.57 8.50 33.89
C GLN A 232 -13.57 7.57 34.59
N ALA A 233 -14.58 7.07 33.87
CA ALA A 233 -15.52 6.05 34.37
C ALA A 233 -14.82 4.71 34.64
N ASN A 234 -13.89 4.30 33.77
CA ASN A 234 -13.08 3.10 33.98
C ASN A 234 -12.12 3.24 35.16
N GLU A 235 -11.45 4.39 35.31
CA GLU A 235 -10.57 4.65 36.46
C GLU A 235 -11.35 4.68 37.78
N THR A 236 -12.53 5.28 37.79
CA THR A 236 -13.40 5.30 38.99
C THR A 236 -13.92 3.91 39.32
N ALA A 237 -14.36 3.13 38.33
CA ALA A 237 -14.75 1.74 38.52
C ALA A 237 -13.58 0.87 39.03
N LEU A 238 -12.37 1.06 38.50
CA LEU A 238 -11.17 0.34 38.94
C LEU A 238 -10.80 0.69 40.39
N ARG A 239 -10.91 1.96 40.79
CA ARG A 239 -10.69 2.39 42.19
C ARG A 239 -11.71 1.77 43.13
N GLN A 240 -12.99 1.76 42.77
CA GLN A 240 -14.04 1.13 43.56
C GLN A 240 -13.80 -0.38 43.73
N ALA A 241 -13.39 -1.07 42.67
CA ALA A 241 -13.04 -2.49 42.74
C ALA A 241 -11.84 -2.76 43.66
N LEU A 242 -10.82 -1.90 43.63
CA LEU A 242 -9.65 -1.99 44.53
C LEU A 242 -10.01 -1.75 45.99
N GLU A 243 -10.92 -0.80 46.28
CA GLU A 243 -11.38 -0.54 47.64
C GLU A 243 -12.23 -1.69 48.19
N MET A 244 -13.14 -2.25 47.39
CA MET A 244 -13.90 -3.45 47.75
C MET A 244 -12.98 -4.62 48.09
N SER A 245 -11.98 -4.89 47.24
CA SER A 245 -11.02 -5.96 47.47
C SER A 245 -10.18 -5.76 48.74
N ARG A 246 -9.86 -4.51 49.11
CA ARG A 246 -9.18 -4.21 50.39
C ARG A 246 -10.06 -4.46 51.62
N LEU A 247 -11.36 -4.20 51.53
CA LEU A 247 -12.29 -4.44 52.64
C LEU A 247 -12.55 -5.93 52.86
N GLU A 248 -12.56 -6.75 51.79
CA GLU A 248 -12.71 -8.22 51.90
C GLU A 248 -11.48 -8.92 52.49
N ALA A 249 -10.31 -8.27 52.47
CA ALA A 249 -9.07 -8.82 52.99
C ALA A 249 -8.84 -8.58 54.50
N LEU A 250 -9.72 -7.83 55.16
CA LEU A 250 -9.69 -7.50 56.59
C LEU A 250 -10.71 -8.34 57.37
#